data_AF-A0AAD5XKQ6-F1
#
_entry.id   AF-A0AAD5XKQ6-F1
#
_cell.length_a   1.000
_cell.length_b   1.000
_cell.length_c   1.000
_cell.angle_alpha   90.00
_cell.angle_beta   90.00
_cell.angle_gamma   90.00
#
_symmetry.space_group_name_H-M   'P 1'
#
loop_
_entity.id
_entity.type
_entity.pdbx_description
1 polymer ?
#
loop_
_entity_poly.entity_id
_entity_poly.type
_entity_poly.pdbx_seq_one_letter_code
_entity_poly.pdbx_strand_id
1 'polypeptide(L)'
;MGTEQHGPKINKRAEFVVSSDRHRTQHSNLEDCIDKLYAAITLAAETLVVQEPTQEQIERIEEFKRVEKEKKIKAKERHGSKKAHRKGGRGDY
;
A
#
# COMPACT_ATOMS: atom_id res chain seq x y z
N MET A 1 -22.07 15.84 19.20
CA MET A 1 -22.82 15.35 18.02
C MET A 1 -22.02 14.19 17.46
N GLY A 2 -22.26 12.99 17.98
CA GLY A 2 -21.49 11.80 17.64
C GLY A 2 -21.76 11.39 16.20
N THR A 3 -20.72 11.13 15.43
CA THR A 3 -20.84 10.45 14.15
C THR A 3 -21.16 8.99 14.46
N GLU A 4 -22.45 8.63 14.51
CA GLU A 4 -22.85 7.22 14.53
C GLU A 4 -22.47 6.61 13.18
N GLN A 5 -21.26 6.06 13.12
CA GLN A 5 -20.85 5.19 12.04
C GLN A 5 -21.56 3.85 12.24
N HIS A 6 -22.77 3.71 11.70
CA HIS A 6 -23.32 2.39 11.43
C HIS A 6 -22.49 1.78 10.30
N GLY A 7 -21.43 1.06 10.66
CA GLY A 7 -20.68 0.25 9.71
C GLY A 7 -21.62 -0.73 8.99
N PRO A 8 -21.38 -1.00 7.70
CA PRO A 8 -22.26 -1.87 6.91
C PRO A 8 -22.40 -3.25 7.56
N LYS A 9 -23.65 -3.70 7.73
CA LYS A 9 -23.96 -5.00 8.35
C LYS A 9 -24.48 -5.95 7.27
N ILE A 10 -23.83 -7.11 7.14
CA ILE A 10 -24.34 -8.23 6.35
C ILE A 10 -25.24 -9.06 7.27
N ASN A 11 -26.47 -9.34 6.85
CA ASN A 11 -27.39 -10.16 7.63
C ASN A 11 -27.23 -11.68 7.35
N LYS A 12 -27.96 -12.52 8.09
CA LYS A 12 -27.91 -13.99 7.92
C LYS A 12 -28.35 -14.48 6.53
N ARG A 13 -29.03 -13.63 5.75
CA ARG A 13 -29.46 -13.89 4.36
C ARG A 13 -28.47 -13.36 3.33
N ALA A 14 -27.30 -12.90 3.78
CA ALA A 14 -26.26 -12.29 2.94
C ALA A 14 -26.70 -10.99 2.24
N GLU A 15 -27.65 -10.25 2.82
CA GLU A 15 -28.06 -8.93 2.31
C GLU A 15 -27.18 -7.84 2.95
N PHE A 16 -26.78 -6.86 2.13
CA PHE A 16 -26.02 -5.69 2.58
C PHE A 16 -26.98 -4.59 3.03
N VAL A 17 -27.00 -4.30 4.33
CA VAL A 17 -27.94 -3.33 4.91
C VAL A 17 -27.23 -2.02 5.23
N VAL A 18 -27.73 -0.93 4.61
CA VAL A 18 -27.33 0.46 4.88
C VAL A 18 -28.49 1.20 5.51
N SER A 19 -28.25 1.88 6.62
CA SER A 19 -29.26 2.65 7.34
C SER A 19 -28.78 4.06 7.68
N SER A 20 -29.73 4.99 7.77
CA SER A 20 -29.49 6.36 8.19
C SER A 20 -30.69 6.89 8.98
N ASP A 21 -30.37 7.49 10.12
CA ASP A 21 -31.25 8.22 11.04
C ASP A 21 -30.71 9.64 11.31
N ARG A 22 -29.79 10.11 10.46
CA ARG A 22 -29.07 11.38 10.61
C ARG A 22 -29.98 12.60 10.50
N HIS A 23 -30.98 12.54 9.63
CA HIS A 23 -31.91 13.61 9.34
C HIS A 23 -33.30 13.30 9.87
N ARG A 24 -34.08 14.36 10.11
CA ARG A 24 -35.47 14.23 10.56
C ARG A 24 -36.41 13.71 9.46
N THR A 25 -36.08 13.97 8.21
CA THR A 25 -36.90 13.62 7.05
C THR A 25 -36.45 12.28 6.46
N GLN A 26 -37.41 11.45 6.06
CA GLN A 26 -37.12 10.17 5.42
C GLN A 26 -36.38 10.34 4.09
N HIS A 27 -36.72 11.39 3.33
CA HIS A 27 -36.08 11.68 2.04
C HIS A 27 -34.58 11.96 2.20
N SER A 28 -34.18 12.81 3.14
CA SER A 28 -32.76 13.11 3.38
C SER A 28 -32.01 11.91 3.96
N ASN A 29 -32.68 11.04 4.73
CA ASN A 29 -32.08 9.78 5.16
C ASN A 29 -31.90 8.79 4.01
N LEU A 30 -32.78 8.79 3.01
CA LEU A 30 -32.64 7.98 1.81
C LEU A 30 -31.45 8.46 0.96
N GLU A 31 -31.29 9.76 0.77
CA GLU A 31 -30.11 10.34 0.10
C GLU A 31 -28.82 9.99 0.84
N ASP A 32 -28.77 10.15 2.17
CA ASP A 32 -27.60 9.81 2.98
C ASP A 32 -27.28 8.30 2.92
N CYS A 33 -28.29 7.42 2.81
CA CYS A 33 -28.07 5.99 2.56
C CYS A 33 -27.46 5.71 1.18
N ILE A 34 -27.89 6.42 0.14
CA ILE A 34 -27.35 6.29 -1.22
C ILE A 34 -25.89 6.75 -1.24
N ASP A 35 -25.58 7.88 -0.60
CA ASP A 35 -24.21 8.40 -0.50
C ASP A 35 -23.29 7.43 0.24
N LYS A 36 -23.76 6.84 1.35
CA LYS A 36 -23.03 5.81 2.09
C LYS A 36 -22.77 4.56 1.23
N LEU A 37 -23.75 4.11 0.46
CA LEU A 37 -23.59 2.98 -0.45
C LEU A 37 -22.55 3.28 -1.54
N TYR A 38 -22.62 4.46 -2.15
CA TYR A 38 -21.66 4.91 -3.16
C TYR A 38 -20.23 4.99 -2.60
N ALA A 39 -20.07 5.55 -1.40
CA ALA A 39 -18.77 5.62 -0.72
C ALA A 39 -18.21 4.23 -0.44
N ALA A 40 -19.04 3.28 0.00
CA ALA A 40 -18.62 1.90 0.25
C ALA A 40 -18.14 1.19 -1.03
N ILE A 41 -18.84 1.40 -2.15
CA ILE A 41 -18.44 0.85 -3.46
C ILE A 41 -17.13 1.48 -3.93
N THR A 42 -17.00 2.80 -3.84
CA THR A 42 -15.79 3.53 -4.26
C THR A 42 -14.58 3.08 -3.46
N LEU A 43 -14.70 2.97 -2.13
CA LEU A 43 -13.62 2.50 -1.27
C LEU A 43 -13.23 1.05 -1.59
N ALA A 44 -14.21 0.18 -1.82
CA ALA A 44 -13.93 -1.19 -2.26
C ALA A 44 -13.19 -1.20 -3.61
N ALA A 45 -13.60 -0.37 -4.56
CA ALA A 45 -12.92 -0.22 -5.85
C ALA A 45 -11.49 0.29 -5.69
N GLU A 46 -11.25 1.30 -4.86
CA GLU A 46 -9.92 1.83 -4.56
C GLU A 46 -9.00 0.78 -3.93
N THR A 47 -9.53 -0.10 -3.08
CA THR A 47 -8.73 -1.19 -2.49
C THR A 47 -8.40 -2.31 -3.49
N LEU A 48 -9.28 -2.54 -4.48
CA LEU A 48 -9.09 -3.57 -5.50
C LEU A 48 -8.20 -3.07 -6.65
N VAL A 49 -8.27 -1.79 -6.96
CA VAL A 49 -7.48 -1.15 -8.01
C VAL A 49 -6.15 -0.71 -7.40
N VAL A 50 -5.09 -1.48 -7.68
CA VAL A 50 -3.72 -1.04 -7.39
C VAL A 50 -3.48 0.27 -8.12
N GLN A 51 -3.43 1.36 -7.37
CA GLN A 51 -3.10 2.67 -7.92
C GLN A 51 -1.72 2.60 -8.57
N GLU A 52 -1.58 3.17 -9.77
CA GLU A 52 -0.27 3.32 -10.39
C GLU A 52 0.63 4.14 -9.45
N PRO A 53 1.90 3.75 -9.26
CA PRO A 53 2.78 4.47 -8.37
C PRO A 53 2.93 5.92 -8.84
N THR A 54 2.86 6.87 -7.91
CA THR A 54 3.05 8.28 -8.24
C THR A 54 4.47 8.51 -8.76
N GLN A 55 4.68 9.60 -9.52
CA GLN A 55 5.99 9.93 -10.07
C GLN A 55 7.09 9.98 -8.99
N GLU A 56 6.77 10.53 -7.82
CA GLU A 56 7.68 10.57 -6.66
C GLU A 56 8.02 9.16 -6.12
N GLN A 57 7.05 8.24 -6.11
CA GLN A 57 7.28 6.86 -5.70
C GLN A 57 8.19 6.13 -6.69
N ILE A 58 8.01 6.40 -8.00
CA ILE A 58 8.86 5.84 -9.06
C ILE A 58 10.31 6.30 -8.88
N GLU A 59 10.53 7.61 -8.72
CA GLU A 59 11.86 8.19 -8.51
C GLU A 59 12.55 7.59 -7.28
N ARG A 60 11.80 7.41 -6.18
CA ARG A 60 12.32 6.78 -4.96
C ARG A 60 12.70 5.33 -5.17
N ILE A 61 11.93 4.57 -5.96
CA ILE A 61 12.26 3.18 -6.33
C ILE A 61 13.54 3.14 -7.16
N GLU A 62 13.73 4.08 -8.08
CA GLU A 62 14.95 4.18 -8.90
C GLU A 62 16.18 4.53 -8.06
N GLU A 63 16.05 5.46 -7.12
CA GLU A 63 17.11 5.78 -6.16
C GLU A 63 17.51 4.54 -5.35
N PHE A 64 16.54 3.79 -4.80
CA PHE A 64 16.82 2.57 -4.05
C PHE A 64 17.53 1.51 -4.90
N LYS A 65 17.12 1.33 -6.16
CA LYS A 65 17.80 0.42 -7.10
C LYS A 65 19.25 0.84 -7.33
N ARG A 66 19.51 2.14 -7.49
CA ARG A 66 20.87 2.68 -7.67
C ARG A 66 21.73 2.43 -6.44
N VAL A 67 21.22 2.76 -5.25
CA VAL A 67 21.93 2.56 -3.97
C VAL A 67 22.24 1.07 -3.73
N GLU A 68 21.29 0.17 -4.01
CA GLU A 68 21.53 -1.27 -3.90
C GLU A 68 22.61 -1.75 -4.87
N LYS A 69 22.59 -1.27 -6.12
CA LYS A 69 23.62 -1.61 -7.12
C LYS A 69 25.01 -1.18 -6.66
N GLU A 70 25.15 0.05 -6.17
CA GLU A 70 26.41 0.56 -5.64
C GLU A 70 26.91 -0.26 -4.44
N LYS A 71 26.02 -0.62 -3.51
CA LYS A 71 26.34 -1.50 -2.38
C LYS A 71 26.83 -2.87 -2.84
N LYS A 72 26.18 -3.47 -3.84
CA LYS A 72 26.58 -4.76 -4.44
C LYS A 72 27.97 -4.68 -5.07
N ILE A 73 28.26 -3.62 -5.82
CA ILE A 73 29.58 -3.42 -6.46
C ILE A 73 30.67 -3.32 -5.39
N LYS A 74 30.51 -2.42 -4.40
CA LYS A 74 31.48 -2.25 -3.31
C LYS A 74 31.70 -3.54 -2.52
N ALA A 75 30.64 -4.29 -2.25
CA ALA A 75 30.76 -5.58 -1.58
C ALA A 75 31.56 -6.59 -2.42
N LYS A 76 31.30 -6.66 -3.73
CA LYS A 76 32.02 -7.54 -4.66
C LYS A 76 33.50 -7.16 -4.74
N GLU A 77 33.82 -5.88 -4.85
CA GLU A 77 35.19 -5.37 -4.85
C GLU A 77 35.93 -5.71 -3.56
N ARG A 78 35.31 -5.44 -2.40
CA ARG A 78 35.87 -5.79 -1.08
C ARG A 78 36.12 -7.29 -0.93
N HIS A 79 35.19 -8.13 -1.42
CA HIS A 79 35.39 -9.58 -1.43
C HIS A 79 36.51 -10.00 -2.41
N GLY A 80 36.61 -9.34 -3.56
CA GLY A 80 37.68 -9.54 -4.54
C GLY A 80 39.05 -9.21 -3.97
N SER A 81 39.22 -8.03 -3.38
CA SER A 81 40.49 -7.58 -2.78
C SER A 81 40.92 -8.49 -1.62
N LYS A 82 39.99 -8.87 -0.75
CA LYS A 82 40.25 -9.86 0.32
C LYS A 82 40.72 -11.22 -0.22
N LYS A 83 40.16 -11.69 -1.34
CA LYS A 83 40.59 -12.93 -1.99
C LYS A 83 41.97 -12.78 -2.66
N ALA A 84 42.24 -11.65 -3.31
CA ALA A 84 43.53 -11.37 -3.94
C ALA A 84 44.66 -11.34 -2.90
N HIS A 85 44.47 -10.64 -1.79
CA HIS A 85 45.45 -10.57 -0.69
C HIS A 85 45.76 -11.95 -0.09
N ARG A 86 44.79 -12.88 -0.05
CA ARG A 86 45.03 -14.26 0.40
C ARG A 86 45.86 -15.09 -0.58
N LYS A 87 45.80 -14.80 -1.88
CA LYS A 87 46.56 -15.54 -2.90
C LYS A 87 48.02 -15.08 -2.96
N GLY A 88 48.29 -13.80 -2.72
CA GLY A 88 49.66 -13.25 -2.74
C GLY A 88 50.57 -13.75 -1.62
N GLY A 89 50.05 -14.35 -0.55
CA GLY A 89 50.85 -14.84 0.58
C GLY A 89 51.18 -16.33 0.56
N ARG A 90 51.01 -17.04 -0.57
CA ARG A 90 51.19 -18.50 -0.68
C ARG A 90 52.23 -18.93 -1.74
N GLY A 91 53.08 -18.01 -2.19
CA GLY A 91 53.97 -18.23 -3.34
C GLY A 91 55.43 -17.89 -3.11
N ASP A 92 55.91 -17.86 -1.86
CA ASP A 92 57.32 -17.62 -1.54
C ASP A 92 57.85 -18.75 -0.65
N TYR A 93 58.09 -19.92 -1.24
CA TYR A 93 58.98 -20.98 -0.74
C TYR A 93 59.61 -21.68 -1.95
#